data_AF-A0A5D2JL91-F1
#
_entry.id   AF-A0A5D2JL91-F1
#
_cell.length_a   1.000
_cell.length_b   1.000
_cell.length_c   1.000
_cell.angle_alpha   90.00
_cell.angle_beta   90.00
_cell.angle_gamma   90.00
#
_symmetry.space_group_name_H-M   'P 1'
#
loop_
_entity.id
_entity.type
_entity.pdbx_description
1 polymer ?
#
loop_
_entity_poly.entity_id
_entity_poly.type
_entity_poly.pdbx_seq_one_letter_code
_entity_poly.pdbx_strand_id
1 'polypeptide(L)'
;MADEAKAKGNAAFSSGDFNTAVKHFTEAINLSPTNHVLYSNRSAAYASLHQYDAALSDAKKTVDLKPDWSKGYSRLGAAHLGLHQYEDAVSAYKKGIEIDPNNEALKSGLADAQSAATASASRARAAPPPNLFGDAFQGPEMWAKLTADPTIRVFLQQPDFVKAMQEIQRNPSKLNEHLQDQRVMQALGVLLNVKFKAGGGDDMEVPEADSPPAPSQPAKQESKKPDPVPEPEPEPMEITEEKEKKEKKEKALKEKETGNAAYKKKDFETAIQHYTKAMEIDDEDISYITNRAAVYLEMGKYEDCIKDCEKAVERGRELRADYKMIAKALTRKGTALVKMVKCSKDYEPAIETFQKALTEHRNPDTLKKLNDAEKAKKELEQQEYFDPKIADEDREKGNESFKQQ
;
A
#
# COMPACT_ATOMS: atom_id res chain seq x y z
N MET A 1 5.08 36.38 -26.03
CA MET A 1 4.64 35.52 -27.18
C MET A 1 4.18 34.16 -26.65
N ALA A 2 3.46 33.33 -27.42
CA ALA A 2 2.90 32.04 -26.92
C ALA A 2 3.94 31.14 -26.23
N ASP A 3 5.19 31.13 -26.72
CA ASP A 3 6.29 30.37 -26.13
C ASP A 3 6.72 30.89 -24.75
N GLU A 4 6.58 32.18 -24.49
CA GLU A 4 6.86 32.77 -23.19
C GLU A 4 5.81 32.34 -22.16
N ALA A 5 4.52 32.34 -22.54
CA ALA A 5 3.44 31.81 -21.70
C ALA A 5 3.61 30.30 -21.47
N LYS A 6 4.02 29.55 -22.50
CA LYS A 6 4.38 28.12 -22.36
C LYS A 6 5.54 27.92 -21.39
N ALA A 7 6.59 28.74 -21.46
CA ALA A 7 7.74 28.64 -20.57
C ALA A 7 7.36 28.94 -19.12
N LYS A 8 6.56 29.99 -18.87
CA LYS A 8 5.99 30.30 -17.55
C LYS A 8 5.13 29.16 -17.02
N GLY A 9 4.29 28.56 -17.89
CA GLY A 9 3.48 27.40 -17.55
C GLY A 9 4.32 26.18 -17.18
N ASN A 10 5.39 25.90 -17.93
CA ASN A 10 6.32 24.82 -17.62
C ASN A 10 7.06 25.07 -16.30
N ALA A 11 7.52 26.29 -16.05
CA ALA A 11 8.19 26.66 -14.80
C ALA A 11 7.26 26.48 -13.59
N ALA A 12 6.01 26.95 -13.69
CA ALA A 12 4.99 26.75 -12.67
C ALA A 12 4.64 25.26 -12.46
N PHE A 13 4.60 24.48 -13.55
CA PHE A 13 4.38 23.03 -13.46
C PHE A 13 5.52 22.34 -12.71
N SER A 14 6.77 22.68 -13.03
CA SER A 14 7.96 22.12 -12.37
C SER A 14 8.07 22.54 -10.90
N SER A 15 7.56 23.70 -10.51
CA SER A 15 7.52 24.14 -9.10
C SER A 15 6.35 23.55 -8.30
N GLY A 16 5.49 22.74 -8.94
CA GLY A 16 4.30 22.15 -8.32
C GLY A 16 3.10 23.10 -8.21
N ASP A 17 3.20 24.34 -8.70
CA ASP A 17 2.06 25.26 -8.79
C ASP A 17 1.23 24.98 -10.05
N PHE A 18 0.45 23.90 -9.98
CA PHE A 18 -0.36 23.45 -11.10
C PHE A 18 -1.50 24.42 -11.46
N ASN A 19 -2.00 25.20 -10.50
CA ASN A 19 -3.02 26.22 -10.78
C ASN A 19 -2.45 27.34 -11.65
N THR A 20 -1.26 27.83 -11.33
CA THR A 20 -0.57 28.84 -12.14
C THR A 20 -0.12 28.25 -13.48
N ALA A 21 0.30 26.99 -13.52
CA ALA A 21 0.61 26.28 -14.76
C ALA A 21 -0.61 26.24 -15.71
N VAL A 22 -1.80 25.89 -15.20
CA VAL A 22 -3.05 25.90 -15.99
C VAL A 22 -3.35 27.29 -16.55
N LYS A 23 -3.18 28.35 -15.75
CA LYS A 23 -3.40 29.73 -16.22
C LYS A 23 -2.49 30.09 -17.39
N HIS A 24 -1.18 29.85 -17.25
CA HIS A 24 -0.21 30.17 -18.29
C HIS A 24 -0.34 29.28 -19.53
N PHE A 25 -0.65 27.99 -19.38
CA PHE A 25 -0.96 27.15 -20.54
C PHE A 25 -2.24 27.59 -21.24
N THR A 26 -3.25 28.06 -20.51
CA THR A 26 -4.47 28.61 -21.11
C THR A 26 -4.17 29.87 -21.91
N GLU A 27 -3.34 30.77 -21.37
CA GLU A 27 -2.85 31.94 -22.11
C GLU A 27 -2.08 31.52 -23.38
N ALA A 28 -1.16 30.56 -23.27
CA ALA A 28 -0.42 30.03 -24.41
C ALA A 28 -1.35 29.41 -25.48
N ILE A 29 -2.39 28.69 -25.06
CA ILE A 29 -3.39 28.09 -25.95
C ILE A 29 -4.21 29.17 -26.66
N ASN A 30 -4.59 30.24 -25.96
CA ASN A 30 -5.31 31.37 -26.59
C ASN A 30 -4.47 32.03 -27.70
N LEU A 31 -3.14 32.02 -27.56
CA LEU A 31 -2.21 32.54 -28.56
C LEU A 31 -1.89 31.52 -29.67
N SER A 32 -1.91 30.22 -29.36
CA SER A 32 -1.57 29.12 -30.28
C SER A 32 -2.53 27.92 -30.13
N PRO A 33 -3.79 28.03 -30.61
CA PRO A 33 -4.86 27.06 -30.33
C PRO A 33 -4.75 25.73 -31.09
N THR A 34 -3.78 25.60 -32.00
CA THR A 34 -3.51 24.37 -32.75
C THR A 34 -2.30 23.61 -32.23
N ASN A 35 -1.64 24.11 -31.18
CA ASN A 35 -0.46 23.48 -30.60
C ASN A 35 -0.85 22.36 -29.62
N HIS A 36 -0.83 21.13 -30.10
CA HIS A 36 -1.13 19.92 -29.32
C HIS A 36 -0.29 19.77 -28.04
N VAL A 37 0.95 20.28 -28.01
CA VAL A 37 1.82 20.20 -26.83
C VAL A 37 1.25 21.03 -25.68
N LEU A 38 0.65 22.18 -25.96
CA LEU A 38 0.05 23.04 -24.93
C LEU A 38 -1.15 22.37 -24.26
N TYR A 39 -2.00 21.72 -25.05
CA TYR A 39 -3.10 20.91 -24.53
C TYR A 39 -2.58 19.72 -23.72
N SER A 40 -1.54 19.02 -24.17
CA SER A 40 -0.91 17.94 -23.40
C SER A 40 -0.35 18.42 -22.06
N ASN A 41 0.28 19.59 -22.02
CA ASN A 41 0.87 20.15 -20.81
C ASN A 41 -0.21 20.62 -19.83
N ARG A 42 -1.28 21.26 -20.33
CA ARG A 42 -2.42 21.65 -19.49
C ARG A 42 -3.21 20.44 -18.99
N SER A 43 -3.36 19.40 -19.82
CA SER A 43 -3.93 18.11 -19.41
C SER A 43 -3.15 17.50 -18.24
N ALA A 44 -1.81 17.51 -18.30
CA ALA A 44 -0.98 17.05 -17.20
C ALA A 44 -1.20 17.89 -15.93
N ALA A 45 -1.29 19.22 -16.05
CA ALA A 45 -1.54 20.10 -14.92
C ALA A 45 -2.91 19.84 -14.27
N TYR A 46 -3.95 19.64 -15.08
CA TYR A 46 -5.28 19.25 -14.59
C TYR A 46 -5.26 17.89 -13.90
N ALA A 47 -4.55 16.90 -14.44
CA ALA A 47 -4.43 15.58 -13.82
C ALA A 47 -3.71 15.65 -12.46
N SER A 48 -2.66 16.49 -12.33
CA SER A 48 -1.98 16.75 -11.06
C SER A 48 -2.87 17.45 -10.02
N LEU A 49 -3.90 18.18 -10.47
CA LEU A 49 -4.93 18.78 -9.63
C LEU A 49 -6.12 17.83 -9.35
N HIS A 50 -6.06 16.58 -9.79
CA HIS A 50 -7.16 15.61 -9.75
C HIS A 50 -8.43 16.07 -10.51
N GLN A 51 -8.30 17.02 -11.44
CA GLN A 51 -9.37 17.53 -12.29
C GLN A 51 -9.43 16.70 -13.58
N TYR A 52 -9.79 15.42 -13.44
CA TYR A 52 -9.63 14.44 -14.53
C TYR A 52 -10.55 14.67 -15.73
N ASP A 53 -11.74 15.26 -15.56
CA ASP A 53 -12.61 15.63 -16.69
C ASP A 53 -11.97 16.70 -17.58
N ALA A 54 -11.38 17.74 -16.98
CA ALA A 54 -10.67 18.77 -17.70
C ALA A 54 -9.40 18.21 -18.36
N ALA A 55 -8.67 17.35 -17.65
CA ALA A 55 -7.52 16.63 -18.21
C ALA A 55 -7.91 15.78 -19.41
N LEU A 56 -9.05 15.10 -19.36
CA LEU A 56 -9.59 14.28 -20.44
C LEU A 56 -9.95 15.12 -21.67
N SER A 57 -10.60 16.27 -21.47
CA SER A 57 -10.93 17.19 -22.57
C SER A 57 -9.68 17.64 -23.33
N ASP A 58 -8.65 18.06 -22.61
CA ASP A 58 -7.38 18.49 -23.22
C ASP A 58 -6.60 17.32 -23.84
N ALA A 59 -6.64 16.14 -23.23
CA ALA A 59 -6.01 14.95 -23.79
C ALA A 59 -6.66 14.51 -25.10
N LYS A 60 -8.00 14.55 -25.19
CA LYS A 60 -8.76 14.32 -26.44
C LYS A 60 -8.35 15.34 -27.50
N LYS A 61 -8.33 16.63 -27.14
CA LYS A 61 -7.90 17.68 -28.07
C LYS A 61 -6.46 17.48 -28.56
N THR A 62 -5.57 16.98 -27.70
CA THR A 62 -4.18 16.65 -28.06
C THR A 62 -4.12 15.58 -29.14
N VAL A 63 -4.83 14.46 -28.97
CA VAL A 63 -4.84 13.37 -29.97
C VAL A 63 -5.61 13.74 -31.23
N ASP A 64 -6.62 14.61 -31.14
CA ASP A 64 -7.32 15.15 -32.31
C ASP A 64 -6.40 16.04 -33.16
N LEU A 65 -5.57 16.87 -32.52
CA LEU A 65 -4.62 17.75 -33.19
C LEU A 65 -3.40 17.00 -33.73
N LYS A 66 -2.98 15.93 -33.06
CA LYS A 66 -1.79 15.15 -33.44
C LYS A 66 -1.99 13.65 -33.13
N PRO A 67 -2.69 12.91 -34.01
CA PRO A 67 -3.07 11.50 -33.78
C PRO A 67 -1.90 10.50 -33.93
N ASP A 68 -0.76 10.93 -34.44
CA ASP A 68 0.47 10.14 -34.58
C ASP A 68 1.48 10.43 -33.45
N TRP A 69 1.06 11.12 -32.39
CA TRP A 69 1.93 11.45 -31.27
C TRP A 69 1.61 10.61 -30.02
N SER A 70 2.47 9.63 -29.76
CA SER A 70 2.31 8.64 -28.68
C SER A 70 2.08 9.26 -27.29
N LYS A 71 2.73 10.39 -26.98
CA LYS A 71 2.57 11.09 -25.69
C LYS A 71 1.15 11.62 -25.46
N GLY A 72 0.42 11.97 -26.53
CA GLY A 72 -0.98 12.38 -26.43
C GLY A 72 -1.86 11.24 -25.91
N TYR A 73 -1.61 10.02 -26.37
CA TYR A 73 -2.27 8.82 -25.88
C TYR A 73 -1.88 8.47 -24.44
N SER A 74 -0.65 8.80 -24.00
CA SER A 74 -0.27 8.67 -22.59
C SER A 74 -1.11 9.60 -21.69
N ARG A 75 -1.39 10.83 -22.13
CA ARG A 75 -2.27 11.77 -21.41
C ARG A 75 -3.71 11.29 -21.40
N LEU A 76 -4.20 10.79 -22.53
CA LEU A 76 -5.56 10.27 -22.67
C LEU A 76 -5.79 9.06 -21.75
N GLY A 77 -4.86 8.10 -21.73
CA GLY A 77 -4.90 6.96 -20.83
C GLY A 77 -4.88 7.37 -19.36
N ALA A 78 -4.02 8.32 -18.98
CA ALA A 78 -3.92 8.79 -17.60
C ALA A 78 -5.21 9.50 -17.12
N ALA A 79 -5.83 10.29 -17.98
CA ALA A 79 -7.10 10.96 -17.67
C ALA A 79 -8.25 9.95 -17.49
N HIS A 80 -8.37 8.97 -18.39
CA HIS A 80 -9.35 7.88 -18.25
C HIS A 80 -9.11 7.04 -16.98
N LEU A 81 -7.84 6.76 -16.63
CA LEU A 81 -7.49 6.04 -15.42
C LEU A 81 -7.93 6.80 -14.15
N GLY A 82 -7.70 8.11 -14.12
CA GLY A 82 -8.14 9.00 -13.05
C GLY A 82 -9.67 9.08 -12.90
N LEU A 83 -10.41 8.94 -14.00
CA LEU A 83 -11.89 8.84 -14.02
C LEU A 83 -12.40 7.42 -13.76
N HIS A 84 -11.53 6.45 -13.49
CA HIS A 84 -11.88 5.04 -13.32
C HIS A 84 -12.54 4.39 -14.56
N GLN A 85 -12.30 4.96 -15.73
CA GLN A 85 -12.72 4.44 -17.03
C GLN A 85 -11.64 3.48 -17.56
N TYR A 86 -11.49 2.34 -16.89
CA TYR A 86 -10.31 1.48 -17.06
C TYR A 86 -10.18 0.89 -18.48
N GLU A 87 -11.27 0.49 -19.12
CA GLU A 87 -11.23 -0.05 -20.48
C GLU A 87 -10.84 1.00 -21.53
N ASP A 88 -11.31 2.22 -21.36
CA ASP A 88 -10.92 3.35 -22.22
C ASP A 88 -9.44 3.71 -22.00
N ALA A 89 -8.96 3.65 -20.76
CA ALA A 89 -7.55 3.84 -20.44
C ALA A 89 -6.67 2.78 -21.12
N VAL A 90 -7.03 1.49 -21.01
CA VAL A 90 -6.35 0.38 -21.71
C VAL A 90 -6.31 0.63 -23.22
N SER A 91 -7.44 1.04 -23.81
CA SER A 91 -7.54 1.31 -25.24
C SER A 91 -6.66 2.48 -25.69
N ALA A 92 -6.61 3.56 -24.92
CA ALA A 92 -5.75 4.71 -25.20
C ALA A 92 -4.26 4.32 -25.12
N TYR A 93 -3.85 3.61 -24.06
CA TYR A 93 -2.46 3.18 -23.92
C TYR A 93 -2.03 2.21 -25.04
N LYS A 94 -2.89 1.26 -25.44
CA LYS A 94 -2.61 0.37 -26.57
C LYS A 94 -2.37 1.13 -27.88
N LYS A 95 -3.22 2.12 -28.21
CA LYS A 95 -3.00 2.98 -29.39
C LYS A 95 -1.68 3.75 -29.31
N GLY A 96 -1.32 4.25 -28.13
CA GLY A 96 -0.01 4.87 -27.92
C GLY A 96 1.16 3.92 -28.19
N ILE A 97 1.06 2.67 -27.75
CA ILE A 97 2.07 1.61 -27.96
C ILE A 97 2.13 1.19 -29.43
N GLU A 98 1.02 1.18 -30.16
CA GLU A 98 1.02 0.94 -31.61
C GLU A 98 1.87 1.99 -32.35
N ILE A 99 1.83 3.24 -31.89
CA ILE A 99 2.63 4.36 -32.45
C ILE A 99 4.09 4.30 -31.99
N ASP A 100 4.33 4.03 -30.70
CA ASP A 100 5.66 3.98 -30.11
C ASP A 100 5.81 2.74 -29.19
N PRO A 101 6.16 1.57 -29.77
CA PRO A 101 6.22 0.30 -29.03
C PRO A 101 7.27 0.26 -27.93
N ASN A 102 8.26 1.15 -27.97
CA ASN A 102 9.38 1.19 -27.02
C ASN A 102 9.15 2.20 -25.90
N ASN A 103 7.97 2.83 -25.84
CA ASN A 103 7.66 3.82 -24.83
C ASN A 103 7.33 3.18 -23.48
N GLU A 104 8.27 3.23 -22.55
CA GLU A 104 8.10 2.64 -21.21
C GLU A 104 6.94 3.26 -20.41
N ALA A 105 6.69 4.57 -20.56
CA ALA A 105 5.57 5.22 -19.86
C ALA A 105 4.21 4.70 -20.34
N LEU A 106 4.07 4.40 -21.63
CA LEU A 106 2.85 3.80 -22.18
C LEU A 106 2.68 2.35 -21.73
N LYS A 107 3.77 1.56 -21.69
CA LYS A 107 3.73 0.17 -21.18
C LYS A 107 3.37 0.13 -19.70
N SER A 108 3.98 0.99 -18.89
CA SER A 108 3.67 1.13 -17.46
C SER A 108 2.20 1.53 -17.27
N GLY A 109 1.74 2.56 -17.97
CA GLY A 109 0.35 3.00 -17.91
C GLY A 109 -0.65 1.93 -18.36
N LEU A 110 -0.31 1.13 -19.39
CA LEU A 110 -1.12 0.00 -19.82
C LEU A 110 -1.23 -1.06 -18.71
N ALA A 111 -0.11 -1.41 -18.06
CA ALA A 111 -0.11 -2.39 -16.98
C ALA A 111 -0.97 -1.93 -15.79
N ASP A 112 -0.85 -0.66 -15.41
CA ASP A 112 -1.67 -0.03 -14.37
C ASP A 112 -3.17 -0.07 -14.73
N ALA A 113 -3.50 0.30 -15.98
CA ALA A 113 -4.87 0.28 -16.47
C ALA A 113 -5.46 -1.13 -16.52
N GLN A 114 -4.69 -2.14 -16.95
CA GLN A 114 -5.12 -3.54 -16.99
C GLN A 114 -5.32 -4.13 -15.60
N SER A 115 -4.41 -3.81 -14.66
CA SER A 115 -4.54 -4.21 -13.26
C SER A 115 -5.81 -3.60 -12.64
N ALA A 116 -6.04 -2.31 -12.87
CA ALA A 116 -7.23 -1.62 -12.39
C ALA A 116 -8.53 -2.14 -13.03
N ALA A 117 -8.52 -2.42 -14.35
CA ALA A 117 -9.65 -3.05 -15.05
C ALA A 117 -9.97 -4.43 -14.48
N THR A 118 -8.95 -5.26 -14.25
CA THR A 118 -9.10 -6.60 -13.68
C THR A 118 -9.62 -6.56 -12.24
N ALA A 119 -9.11 -5.64 -11.43
CA ALA A 119 -9.59 -5.42 -10.06
C ALA A 119 -11.03 -4.89 -10.01
N SER A 120 -11.42 -4.03 -10.96
CA SER A 120 -12.80 -3.55 -11.08
C SER A 120 -13.74 -4.66 -11.55
N ALA A 121 -13.33 -5.44 -12.56
CA ALA A 121 -14.09 -6.57 -13.07
C ALA A 121 -14.24 -7.68 -12.02
N SER A 122 -13.23 -7.95 -11.19
CA SER A 122 -13.33 -8.94 -10.11
C SER A 122 -14.24 -8.48 -8.97
N ARG A 123 -14.29 -7.18 -8.68
CA ARG A 123 -15.27 -6.59 -7.75
C ARG A 123 -16.68 -6.59 -8.31
N ALA A 124 -16.85 -6.36 -9.62
CA ALA A 124 -18.15 -6.43 -10.29
C ALA A 124 -18.65 -7.87 -10.48
N ARG A 125 -17.73 -8.84 -10.62
CA ARG A 125 -18.00 -10.28 -10.68
C ARG A 125 -17.96 -10.98 -9.34
N ALA A 126 -17.67 -10.27 -8.25
CA ALA A 126 -17.91 -10.78 -6.92
C ALA A 126 -19.42 -10.96 -6.79
N ALA A 127 -19.86 -12.19 -7.06
CA ALA A 127 -21.19 -12.64 -6.70
C ALA A 127 -21.43 -12.27 -5.22
N PRO A 128 -22.69 -12.02 -4.81
CA PRO A 128 -23.00 -12.04 -3.38
C PRO A 128 -22.35 -13.30 -2.79
N PRO A 129 -21.75 -13.22 -1.59
CA PRO A 129 -20.87 -14.27 -1.09
C PRO A 129 -21.53 -15.62 -1.34
N PRO A 130 -20.85 -16.55 -2.06
CA PRO A 130 -21.46 -17.82 -2.37
C PRO A 130 -21.92 -18.44 -1.06
N ASN A 131 -23.16 -18.95 -1.03
CA ASN A 131 -23.62 -19.79 0.07
C ASN A 131 -22.72 -21.04 0.08
N LEU A 132 -21.54 -20.93 0.69
CA LEU A 132 -20.54 -22.01 0.84
C LEU A 132 -21.18 -23.28 1.39
N PHE A 133 -22.21 -23.08 2.22
CA PHE A 133 -23.06 -24.11 2.79
C PHE A 133 -23.99 -24.78 1.77
N GLY A 134 -24.62 -24.04 0.86
CA GLY A 134 -25.64 -24.57 -0.04
C GLY A 134 -25.09 -25.58 -1.06
N ASP A 135 -23.94 -25.27 -1.66
CA ASP A 135 -23.36 -26.09 -2.72
C ASP A 135 -22.72 -27.38 -2.20
N ALA A 136 -22.23 -27.38 -0.95
CA ALA A 136 -21.60 -28.53 -0.31
C ALA A 136 -22.57 -29.70 -0.06
N PHE A 137 -23.87 -29.41 0.14
CA PHE A 137 -24.90 -30.43 0.42
C PHE A 137 -25.65 -30.94 -0.81
N GLN A 138 -25.59 -30.21 -1.93
CA GLN A 138 -26.39 -30.51 -3.13
C GLN A 138 -25.63 -31.34 -4.17
N GLY A 139 -24.30 -31.44 -4.07
CA GLY A 139 -23.48 -32.18 -5.03
C GLY A 139 -23.59 -33.72 -4.90
N PRO A 140 -23.44 -34.49 -6.00
CA PRO A 140 -23.40 -35.95 -5.96
C PRO A 140 -22.19 -36.50 -5.17
N GLU A 141 -21.19 -35.66 -4.94
CA GLU A 141 -20.00 -35.96 -4.12
C GLU A 141 -20.24 -35.91 -2.61
N MET A 142 -21.38 -35.36 -2.15
CA MET A 142 -21.68 -35.19 -0.73
C MET A 142 -21.59 -36.53 0.03
N TRP A 143 -22.29 -37.55 -0.47
CA TRP A 143 -22.28 -38.89 0.14
C TRP A 143 -20.93 -39.58 0.02
N ALA A 144 -20.17 -39.34 -1.06
CA ALA A 144 -18.84 -39.89 -1.24
C ALA A 144 -17.85 -39.33 -0.20
N LYS A 145 -17.94 -38.03 0.12
CA LYS A 145 -17.09 -37.38 1.14
C LYS A 145 -17.48 -37.81 2.55
N LEU A 146 -18.79 -37.91 2.85
CA LEU A 146 -19.26 -38.38 4.15
C LEU A 146 -18.92 -39.85 4.42
N THR A 147 -18.97 -40.70 3.40
CA THR A 147 -18.56 -42.10 3.52
C THR A 147 -17.05 -42.28 3.49
N ALA A 148 -16.25 -41.28 3.14
CA ALA A 148 -14.80 -41.35 3.25
C ALA A 148 -14.32 -41.23 4.70
N ASP A 149 -15.07 -40.53 5.56
CA ASP A 149 -14.68 -40.27 6.95
C ASP A 149 -15.10 -41.42 7.91
N PRO A 150 -14.16 -42.00 8.68
CA PRO A 150 -14.45 -43.10 9.61
C PRO A 150 -15.45 -42.76 10.72
N THR A 151 -15.50 -41.51 11.19
CA THR A 151 -16.40 -41.08 12.27
C THR A 151 -17.83 -40.91 11.74
N ILE A 152 -17.97 -40.32 10.56
CA ILE A 152 -19.28 -40.13 9.92
C ILE A 152 -19.89 -41.46 9.48
N ARG A 153 -19.09 -42.46 9.09
CA ARG A 153 -19.57 -43.83 8.80
C ARG A 153 -20.38 -44.45 9.94
N VAL A 154 -20.04 -44.15 11.18
CA VAL A 154 -20.78 -44.64 12.36
C VAL A 154 -22.16 -43.97 12.44
N PHE A 155 -22.24 -42.67 12.16
CA PHE A 155 -23.51 -41.95 12.13
C PHE A 155 -24.40 -42.34 10.95
N LEU A 156 -23.81 -42.73 9.82
CA LEU A 156 -24.54 -43.22 8.64
C LEU A 156 -25.28 -44.55 8.89
N GLN A 157 -24.97 -45.27 9.98
CA GLN A 157 -25.75 -46.43 10.41
C GLN A 157 -27.04 -46.05 11.14
N GLN A 158 -27.18 -44.76 11.52
CA GLN A 158 -28.33 -44.25 12.25
C GLN A 158 -29.40 -43.71 11.29
N PRO A 159 -30.62 -44.27 11.26
CA PRO A 159 -31.64 -43.94 10.27
C PRO A 159 -32.22 -42.52 10.43
N ASP A 160 -32.12 -41.92 11.61
CA ASP A 160 -32.47 -40.52 11.89
C ASP A 160 -31.45 -39.53 11.29
N PHE A 161 -30.15 -39.81 11.43
CA PHE A 161 -29.08 -38.99 10.87
C PHE A 161 -29.10 -38.99 9.33
N VAL A 162 -29.29 -40.17 8.72
CA VAL A 162 -29.39 -40.29 7.26
C VAL A 162 -30.58 -39.49 6.72
N LYS A 163 -31.72 -39.50 7.43
CA LYS A 163 -32.89 -38.67 7.07
C LYS A 163 -32.58 -37.18 7.16
N ALA A 164 -31.92 -36.73 8.22
CA ALA A 164 -31.52 -35.33 8.37
C ALA A 164 -30.62 -34.86 7.20
N MET A 165 -29.62 -35.66 6.83
CA MET A 165 -28.73 -35.35 5.70
C MET A 165 -29.46 -35.34 4.34
N GLN A 166 -30.45 -36.22 4.14
CA GLN A 166 -31.30 -36.23 2.94
C GLN A 166 -32.24 -35.01 2.88
N GLU A 167 -32.76 -34.55 4.01
CA GLU A 167 -33.58 -33.34 4.09
C GLU A 167 -32.77 -32.09 3.76
N ILE A 168 -31.54 -31.99 4.29
CA ILE A 168 -30.60 -30.89 4.00
C ILE A 168 -30.21 -30.90 2.50
N GLN A 169 -29.97 -32.07 1.92
CA GLN A 169 -29.66 -32.22 0.50
C GLN A 169 -30.80 -31.73 -0.41
N ARG A 170 -32.06 -32.01 -0.05
CA ARG A 170 -33.24 -31.58 -0.81
C ARG A 170 -33.59 -30.11 -0.58
N ASN A 171 -33.32 -29.60 0.62
CA ASN A 171 -33.63 -28.22 0.99
C ASN A 171 -32.54 -27.64 1.91
N PRO A 172 -31.56 -26.91 1.35
CA PRO A 172 -30.46 -26.30 2.12
C PRO A 172 -30.92 -25.37 3.25
N SER A 173 -32.11 -24.80 3.16
CA SER A 173 -32.67 -23.92 4.20
C SER A 173 -32.97 -24.64 5.51
N LYS A 174 -33.17 -25.97 5.49
CA LYS A 174 -33.37 -26.78 6.68
C LYS A 174 -32.10 -27.06 7.48
N LEU A 175 -30.93 -26.72 6.94
CA LEU A 175 -29.66 -26.92 7.66
C LEU A 175 -29.67 -26.26 9.04
N ASN A 176 -30.23 -25.05 9.16
CA ASN A 176 -30.29 -24.32 10.43
C ASN A 176 -31.06 -25.05 11.53
N GLU A 177 -32.04 -25.89 11.17
CA GLU A 177 -32.81 -26.71 12.12
C GLU A 177 -31.98 -27.89 12.65
N HIS A 178 -31.05 -28.39 11.84
CA HIS A 178 -30.22 -29.56 12.13
C HIS A 178 -28.82 -29.21 12.67
N LEU A 179 -28.41 -27.94 12.67
CA LEU A 179 -27.10 -27.48 13.19
C LEU A 179 -26.90 -27.72 14.70
N GLN A 180 -27.98 -27.94 15.45
CA GLN A 180 -27.90 -28.29 16.88
C GLN A 180 -27.39 -29.71 17.10
N ASP A 181 -27.52 -30.58 16.09
CA ASP A 181 -27.00 -31.94 16.15
C ASP A 181 -25.49 -31.95 15.89
N GLN A 182 -24.72 -32.39 16.89
CA GLN A 182 -23.27 -32.50 16.82
C GLN A 182 -22.81 -33.41 15.66
N ARG A 183 -23.60 -34.41 15.29
CA ARG A 183 -23.32 -35.31 14.16
C ARG A 183 -23.37 -34.56 12.83
N VAL A 184 -24.34 -33.65 12.68
CA VAL A 184 -24.53 -32.83 11.47
C VAL A 184 -23.43 -31.77 11.37
N MET A 185 -22.98 -31.20 12.49
CA MET A 185 -21.85 -30.26 12.52
C MET A 185 -20.52 -30.94 12.14
N GLN A 186 -20.31 -32.18 12.57
CA GLN A 186 -19.13 -32.97 12.17
C GLN A 186 -19.18 -33.33 10.68
N ALA A 187 -20.34 -33.73 10.16
CA ALA A 187 -20.56 -34.01 8.74
C ALA A 187 -20.31 -32.78 7.85
N LEU A 188 -20.77 -31.61 8.31
CA LEU A 188 -20.48 -30.32 7.67
C LEU A 188 -18.98 -30.03 7.64
N GLY A 189 -18.27 -30.29 8.74
CA GLY A 189 -16.82 -30.12 8.81
C GLY A 189 -16.07 -30.94 7.76
N VAL A 190 -16.48 -32.20 7.57
CA VAL A 190 -15.92 -33.07 6.51
C VAL A 190 -16.23 -32.53 5.11
N LEU A 191 -17.45 -32.02 4.88
CA LEU A 191 -17.86 -31.50 3.57
C LEU A 191 -17.17 -30.17 3.20
N LEU A 192 -16.92 -29.31 4.19
CA LEU A 192 -16.25 -28.03 4.01
C LEU A 192 -14.73 -28.10 4.21
N ASN A 193 -14.19 -29.28 4.54
CA ASN A 193 -12.78 -29.48 4.91
C ASN A 193 -12.33 -28.58 6.08
N VAL A 194 -13.24 -28.37 7.05
CA VAL A 194 -13.02 -27.57 8.26
C VAL A 194 -13.16 -28.49 9.48
N LYS A 195 -12.14 -28.56 10.32
CA LYS A 195 -12.24 -29.28 11.60
C LYS A 195 -12.92 -28.39 12.64
N PHE A 196 -14.20 -28.65 12.92
CA PHE A 196 -14.87 -28.04 14.06
C PHE A 196 -14.37 -28.71 15.34
N LYS A 197 -13.61 -27.96 16.15
CA LYS A 197 -13.05 -28.45 17.42
C LYS A 197 -14.21 -28.63 18.40
N ALA A 198 -14.65 -29.87 18.61
CA ALA A 198 -15.42 -30.21 19.80
C ALA A 198 -14.53 -29.87 21.02
N GLY A 199 -15.08 -29.13 21.97
CA GLY A 199 -14.33 -28.72 23.15
C GLY A 199 -13.82 -29.92 23.95
N GLY A 200 -12.50 -29.93 24.21
CA GLY A 200 -11.85 -30.80 25.20
C GLY A 200 -10.65 -31.61 24.68
N GLY A 201 -9.46 -31.35 25.24
CA GLY A 201 -8.40 -32.36 25.40
C GLY A 201 -7.22 -32.34 24.42
N ASP A 202 -6.07 -31.94 24.96
CA ASP A 202 -4.65 -32.30 24.72
C ASP A 202 -3.98 -32.54 23.36
N ASP A 203 -2.72 -32.07 23.36
CA ASP A 203 -1.53 -32.19 22.51
C ASP A 203 -1.47 -33.21 21.36
N MET A 204 -0.92 -32.77 20.21
CA MET A 204 0.36 -33.27 19.68
C MET A 204 0.83 -32.42 18.47
N GLU A 205 2.13 -32.14 18.46
CA GLU A 205 2.90 -31.28 17.55
C GLU A 205 3.33 -31.96 16.22
N VAL A 206 3.37 -31.13 15.13
CA VAL A 206 4.16 -31.15 13.84
C VAL A 206 4.14 -32.38 12.87
N PRO A 207 4.54 -32.26 11.57
CA PRO A 207 5.05 -31.11 10.79
C PRO A 207 4.50 -30.88 9.36
N GLU A 208 4.90 -29.72 8.80
CA GLU A 208 4.75 -29.24 7.41
C GLU A 208 5.45 -30.12 6.35
N ALA A 209 4.97 -30.03 5.10
CA ALA A 209 5.64 -30.56 3.91
C ALA A 209 5.74 -29.51 2.79
N ASP A 210 6.95 -29.45 2.24
CA ASP A 210 7.54 -28.60 1.21
C ASP A 210 6.72 -28.37 -0.08
N SER A 211 6.99 -27.25 -0.74
CA SER A 211 6.81 -27.09 -2.19
C SER A 211 8.00 -26.31 -2.79
N PRO A 212 8.59 -26.75 -3.93
CA PRO A 212 9.86 -26.23 -4.43
C PRO A 212 9.75 -24.93 -5.26
N PRO A 213 10.86 -24.20 -5.46
CA PRO A 213 10.88 -22.87 -6.07
C PRO A 213 10.92 -22.89 -7.61
N ALA A 214 10.29 -21.90 -8.23
CA ALA A 214 10.31 -21.67 -9.68
C ALA A 214 11.59 -20.93 -10.14
N PRO A 215 12.05 -21.14 -11.39
CA PRO A 215 13.39 -20.77 -11.84
C PRO A 215 13.52 -19.34 -12.38
N SER A 216 14.64 -18.72 -12.05
CA SER A 216 15.18 -17.46 -12.59
C SER A 216 15.66 -17.61 -14.04
N GLN A 217 15.48 -16.59 -14.86
CA GLN A 217 16.12 -16.44 -16.18
C GLN A 217 16.29 -14.95 -16.56
N PRO A 218 17.19 -14.59 -17.50
CA PRO A 218 18.40 -13.81 -17.18
C PRO A 218 18.47 -12.42 -17.83
N ALA A 219 19.48 -11.65 -17.38
CA ALA A 219 19.89 -10.35 -17.89
C ALA A 219 20.07 -10.32 -19.42
N LYS A 220 19.66 -9.21 -20.05
CA LYS A 220 19.95 -8.89 -21.46
C LYS A 220 20.79 -7.63 -21.59
N GLN A 221 21.77 -7.77 -22.48
CA GLN A 221 22.82 -6.86 -22.88
C GLN A 221 22.32 -5.57 -23.55
N GLU A 222 23.06 -4.49 -23.31
CA GLU A 222 22.95 -3.21 -24.01
C GLU A 222 23.39 -3.33 -25.48
N SER A 223 22.63 -2.71 -26.39
CA SER A 223 23.03 -2.49 -27.78
C SER A 223 22.85 -1.03 -28.17
N LYS A 224 23.93 -0.47 -28.74
CA LYS A 224 24.17 0.92 -29.16
C LYS A 224 23.08 1.53 -30.06
N LYS A 225 22.78 2.82 -29.87
CA LYS A 225 22.01 3.66 -30.80
C LYS A 225 22.95 4.38 -31.81
N PRO A 226 22.50 4.68 -33.04
CA PRO A 226 23.13 5.66 -33.93
C PRO A 226 22.58 7.09 -33.70
N ASP A 227 23.44 8.09 -33.94
CA ASP A 227 23.21 9.53 -33.75
C ASP A 227 22.21 10.16 -34.76
N PRO A 228 21.49 11.22 -34.35
CA PRO A 228 21.01 12.26 -35.25
C PRO A 228 21.77 13.60 -35.08
N VAL A 229 22.10 14.21 -36.23
CA VAL A 229 22.78 15.51 -36.44
C VAL A 229 21.81 16.70 -36.20
N PRO A 230 22.29 17.91 -35.86
CA PRO A 230 21.67 18.80 -34.86
C PRO A 230 21.00 20.07 -35.42
N GLU A 231 20.20 20.73 -34.57
CA GLU A 231 19.83 22.16 -34.68
C GLU A 231 19.34 22.68 -33.30
N PRO A 232 19.41 24.00 -33.04
CA PRO A 232 20.54 24.76 -32.52
C PRO A 232 20.54 24.89 -30.98
N GLU A 233 21.74 25.07 -30.42
CA GLU A 233 22.05 25.11 -28.98
C GLU A 233 21.52 26.36 -28.25
N PRO A 234 20.84 26.22 -27.11
CA PRO A 234 21.00 27.13 -25.98
C PRO A 234 22.28 26.74 -25.19
N GLU A 235 22.91 27.74 -24.59
CA GLU A 235 24.30 27.76 -24.11
C GLU A 235 24.76 26.55 -23.24
N PRO A 236 26.06 26.16 -23.27
CA PRO A 236 26.52 24.84 -22.83
C PRO A 236 26.58 24.60 -21.31
N MET A 237 26.26 25.58 -20.46
CA MET A 237 26.44 25.44 -19.00
C MET A 237 25.20 24.86 -18.27
N GLU A 238 23.97 25.13 -18.75
CA GLU A 238 22.76 24.64 -18.06
C GLU A 238 22.44 23.17 -18.35
N ILE A 239 22.80 22.68 -19.55
CA ILE A 239 22.52 21.30 -19.98
C ILE A 239 23.43 20.28 -19.27
N THR A 240 24.67 20.67 -18.94
CA THR A 240 25.59 19.82 -18.18
C THR A 240 25.13 19.65 -16.74
N GLU A 241 24.64 20.70 -16.09
CA GLU A 241 24.17 20.64 -14.70
C GLU A 241 22.89 19.82 -14.55
N GLU A 242 21.90 19.94 -15.45
CA GLU A 242 20.69 19.11 -15.40
C GLU A 242 20.99 17.63 -15.65
N LYS A 243 21.89 17.32 -16.59
CA LYS A 243 22.31 15.95 -16.86
C LYS A 243 23.05 15.35 -15.66
N GLU A 244 23.94 16.11 -15.04
CA GLU A 244 24.65 15.69 -13.83
C GLU A 244 23.70 15.48 -12.64
N LYS A 245 22.72 16.36 -12.42
CA LYS A 245 21.69 16.18 -11.38
C LYS A 245 20.86 14.92 -11.62
N LYS A 246 20.47 14.66 -12.87
CA LYS A 246 19.71 13.46 -13.24
C LYS A 246 20.53 12.18 -13.03
N GLU A 247 21.81 12.19 -13.40
CA GLU A 247 22.71 11.06 -13.16
C GLU A 247 22.96 10.82 -11.66
N LYS A 248 23.07 11.87 -10.85
CA LYS A 248 23.15 11.75 -9.38
C LYS A 248 21.89 11.12 -8.81
N LYS A 249 20.69 11.60 -9.19
CA LYS A 249 19.42 11.00 -8.78
C LYS A 249 19.32 9.52 -9.16
N GLU A 250 19.71 9.16 -10.39
CA GLU A 250 19.68 7.76 -10.82
C GLU A 250 20.65 6.88 -10.02
N LYS A 251 21.85 7.39 -9.71
CA LYS A 251 22.81 6.69 -8.84
C LYS A 251 22.26 6.52 -7.42
N ALA A 252 21.65 7.56 -6.84
CA ALA A 252 21.04 7.49 -5.52
C ALA A 252 19.86 6.51 -5.45
N LEU A 253 19.03 6.45 -6.51
CA LEU A 253 17.94 5.48 -6.61
C LEU A 253 18.47 4.04 -6.70
N LYS A 254 19.54 3.78 -7.46
CA LYS A 254 20.18 2.46 -7.51
C LYS A 254 20.70 2.03 -6.14
N GLU A 255 21.37 2.94 -5.42
CA GLU A 255 21.83 2.69 -4.04
C GLU A 255 20.65 2.46 -3.07
N LYS A 256 19.52 3.17 -3.25
CA LYS A 256 18.30 2.88 -2.48
C LYS A 256 17.75 1.48 -2.76
N GLU A 257 17.75 1.03 -4.01
CA GLU A 257 17.26 -0.30 -4.38
C GLU A 257 18.17 -1.41 -3.85
N THR A 258 19.50 -1.24 -3.88
CA THR A 258 20.43 -2.18 -3.24
C THR A 258 20.24 -2.21 -1.73
N GLY A 259 20.04 -1.06 -1.10
CA GLY A 259 19.69 -0.95 0.32
C GLY A 259 18.38 -1.66 0.67
N ASN A 260 17.34 -1.51 -0.15
CA ASN A 260 16.07 -2.21 0.00
C ASN A 260 16.23 -3.74 -0.13
N ALA A 261 17.08 -4.19 -1.06
CA ALA A 261 17.38 -5.61 -1.25
C ALA A 261 18.14 -6.20 -0.05
N ALA A 262 19.11 -5.46 0.51
CA ALA A 262 19.83 -5.84 1.73
C ALA A 262 18.87 -5.90 2.94
N TYR A 263 17.99 -4.91 3.09
CA TYR A 263 16.97 -4.88 4.15
C TYR A 263 16.04 -6.10 4.09
N LYS A 264 15.59 -6.51 2.90
CA LYS A 264 14.78 -7.72 2.71
C LYS A 264 15.52 -9.01 3.11
N LYS A 265 16.85 -9.02 2.95
CA LYS A 265 17.72 -10.12 3.39
C LYS A 265 18.07 -10.06 4.89
N LYS A 266 17.52 -9.08 5.63
CA LYS A 266 17.88 -8.75 7.02
C LYS A 266 19.35 -8.38 7.22
N ASP A 267 20.04 -8.00 6.14
CA ASP A 267 21.38 -7.45 6.19
C ASP A 267 21.28 -5.94 6.45
N PHE A 268 21.14 -5.61 7.73
CA PHE A 268 20.84 -4.25 8.17
C PHE A 268 22.04 -3.31 8.07
N GLU A 269 23.26 -3.81 8.28
CA GLU A 269 24.48 -2.99 8.20
C GLU A 269 24.75 -2.53 6.77
N THR A 270 24.67 -3.45 5.81
CA THR A 270 24.81 -3.11 4.39
C THR A 270 23.66 -2.21 3.91
N ALA A 271 22.43 -2.43 4.39
CA ALA A 271 21.30 -1.53 4.07
C ALA A 271 21.56 -0.09 4.53
N ILE A 272 22.05 0.11 5.77
CA ILE A 272 22.38 1.44 6.31
C ILE A 272 23.47 2.14 5.49
N GLN A 273 24.50 1.40 5.08
CA GLN A 273 25.58 1.94 4.24
C GLN A 273 25.04 2.45 2.90
N HIS A 274 24.22 1.65 2.23
CA HIS A 274 23.61 2.03 0.95
C HIS A 274 22.66 3.22 1.07
N TYR A 275 21.83 3.29 2.12
CA TYR A 275 20.98 4.48 2.32
C TYR A 275 21.78 5.73 2.67
N THR A 276 22.85 5.60 3.45
CA THR A 276 23.72 6.73 3.78
C THR A 276 24.43 7.25 2.53
N LYS A 277 24.93 6.33 1.69
CA LYS A 277 25.51 6.68 0.39
C LYS A 277 24.50 7.32 -0.55
N ALA A 278 23.25 6.86 -0.57
CA ALA A 278 22.19 7.48 -1.36
C ALA A 278 21.93 8.94 -0.91
N MET A 279 21.94 9.20 0.41
CA MET A 279 21.78 10.54 0.96
C MET A 279 22.96 11.49 0.65
N GLU A 280 24.17 10.95 0.50
CA GLU A 280 25.35 11.74 0.11
C GLU A 280 25.33 12.12 -1.37
N ILE A 281 24.70 11.30 -2.21
CA ILE A 281 24.58 11.53 -3.65
C ILE A 281 23.42 12.47 -3.97
N ASP A 282 22.28 12.30 -3.27
CA ASP A 282 21.03 13.02 -3.49
C ASP A 282 20.37 13.35 -2.15
N ASP A 283 20.25 14.63 -1.85
CA ASP A 283 19.65 15.15 -0.62
C ASP A 283 18.22 15.67 -0.81
N GLU A 284 17.64 15.47 -2.01
CA GLU A 284 16.30 15.93 -2.40
C GLU A 284 15.20 14.88 -2.15
N ASP A 285 15.54 13.63 -1.80
CA ASP A 285 14.56 12.58 -1.50
C ASP A 285 14.66 12.10 -0.04
N ILE A 286 13.62 12.40 0.74
CA ILE A 286 13.51 11.96 2.14
C ILE A 286 13.31 10.45 2.28
N SER A 287 13.02 9.72 1.19
CA SER A 287 12.81 8.27 1.23
C SER A 287 14.05 7.53 1.75
N TYR A 288 15.26 8.01 1.46
CA TYR A 288 16.51 7.40 1.93
C TYR A 288 16.61 7.44 3.46
N ILE A 289 16.37 8.62 4.06
CA ILE A 289 16.42 8.83 5.51
C ILE A 289 15.33 8.00 6.19
N THR A 290 14.11 8.04 5.66
CA THR A 290 12.99 7.30 6.26
C THR A 290 13.14 5.78 6.15
N ASN A 291 13.83 5.28 5.12
CA ASN A 291 14.15 3.86 4.99
C ASN A 291 15.28 3.45 5.94
N ARG A 292 16.31 4.28 6.11
CA ARG A 292 17.36 4.06 7.11
C ARG A 292 16.79 4.04 8.54
N ALA A 293 15.87 4.94 8.85
CA ALA A 293 15.13 4.92 10.12
C ALA A 293 14.38 3.61 10.35
N ALA A 294 13.79 3.02 9.30
CA ALA A 294 13.13 1.71 9.41
C ALA A 294 14.12 0.59 9.74
N VAL A 295 15.34 0.65 9.21
CA VAL A 295 16.40 -0.31 9.56
C VAL A 295 16.78 -0.18 11.03
N TYR A 296 17.01 1.04 11.52
CA TYR A 296 17.34 1.28 12.92
C TYR A 296 16.23 0.81 13.88
N LEU A 297 14.97 0.97 13.48
CA LEU A 297 13.82 0.46 14.24
C LEU A 297 13.86 -1.07 14.38
N GLU A 298 14.17 -1.80 13.31
CA GLU A 298 14.30 -3.27 13.34
C GLU A 298 15.53 -3.74 14.13
N MET A 299 16.64 -2.99 14.09
CA MET A 299 17.84 -3.28 14.88
C MET A 299 17.67 -2.96 16.37
N GLY A 300 16.58 -2.31 16.78
CA GLY A 300 16.39 -1.83 18.15
C GLY A 300 17.22 -0.59 18.52
N LYS A 301 17.85 0.07 17.53
CA LYS A 301 18.58 1.33 17.72
C LYS A 301 17.60 2.51 17.69
N TYR A 302 16.78 2.62 18.73
CA TYR A 302 15.66 3.55 18.76
C TYR A 302 16.08 5.02 18.74
N GLU A 303 17.18 5.38 19.39
CA GLU A 303 17.70 6.75 19.39
C GLU A 303 18.11 7.22 17.99
N ASP A 304 18.82 6.38 17.23
CA ASP A 304 19.23 6.68 15.86
C ASP A 304 18.01 6.74 14.93
N CYS A 305 17.02 5.86 15.14
CA CYS A 305 15.74 5.93 14.43
C CYS A 305 15.02 7.27 14.66
N ILE A 306 14.99 7.77 15.90
CA ILE A 306 14.33 9.03 16.24
C ILE A 306 15.04 10.20 15.56
N LYS A 307 16.38 10.25 15.62
CA LYS A 307 17.18 11.29 14.95
C LYS A 307 16.93 11.32 13.44
N ASP A 308 16.92 10.15 12.79
CA ASP A 308 16.63 10.07 11.35
C ASP A 308 15.19 10.49 11.03
N CYS A 309 14.22 10.13 11.88
CA CYS A 309 12.84 10.56 11.68
C CYS A 309 12.67 12.09 11.84
N GLU A 310 13.34 12.71 12.80
CA GLU A 310 13.35 14.16 12.98
C GLU A 310 13.97 14.87 11.78
N LYS A 311 15.14 14.40 11.34
CA LYS A 311 15.80 14.92 10.14
C LYS A 311 14.93 14.75 8.88
N ALA A 312 14.22 13.63 8.76
CA ALA A 312 13.31 13.40 7.64
C ALA A 312 12.10 14.35 7.65
N VAL A 313 11.59 14.72 8.83
CA VAL A 313 10.48 15.69 8.96
C VAL A 313 10.96 17.11 8.65
N GLU A 314 12.12 17.51 9.16
CA GLU A 314 12.71 18.82 8.87
C GLU A 314 13.01 18.96 7.37
N ARG A 315 13.78 18.02 6.81
CA ARG A 315 14.13 18.01 5.39
C ARG A 315 12.90 17.85 4.50
N GLY A 316 11.92 17.06 4.93
CA GLY A 316 10.65 16.89 4.22
C GLY A 316 9.84 18.17 4.14
N ARG A 317 9.86 19.01 5.19
CA ARG A 317 9.21 20.32 5.19
C ARG A 317 9.96 21.34 4.32
N GLU A 318 11.29 21.32 4.37
CA GLU A 318 12.13 22.17 3.50
C GLU A 318 11.90 21.88 2.01
N LEU A 319 11.86 20.59 1.66
CA LEU A 319 11.69 20.12 0.29
C LEU A 319 10.24 20.09 -0.19
N ARG A 320 9.28 20.42 0.68
CA ARG A 320 7.83 20.29 0.43
C ARG A 320 7.44 18.89 -0.07
N ALA A 321 8.01 17.87 0.56
CA ALA A 321 7.73 16.48 0.26
C ALA A 321 6.27 16.11 0.60
N ASP A 322 5.76 15.02 0.00
CA ASP A 322 4.39 14.54 0.24
C ASP A 322 4.12 14.34 1.74
N TYR A 323 3.01 14.91 2.24
CA TYR A 323 2.55 14.78 3.61
C TYR A 323 2.47 13.33 4.09
N LYS A 324 2.21 12.37 3.18
CA LYS A 324 2.23 10.92 3.47
C LYS A 324 3.59 10.46 3.94
N MET A 325 4.67 10.97 3.35
CA MET A 325 6.04 10.58 3.70
C MET A 325 6.45 11.18 5.06
N ILE A 326 6.05 12.42 5.32
CA ILE A 326 6.25 13.08 6.63
C ILE A 326 5.47 12.33 7.72
N ALA A 327 4.20 11.99 7.48
CA ALA A 327 3.39 11.19 8.39
C ALA A 327 3.97 9.79 8.63
N LYS A 328 4.58 9.17 7.62
CA LYS A 328 5.27 7.88 7.74
C LYS A 328 6.51 7.99 8.63
N ALA A 329 7.30 9.06 8.51
CA ALA A 329 8.44 9.34 9.38
C ALA A 329 7.99 9.52 10.84
N LEU A 330 6.95 10.33 11.07
CA LEU A 330 6.38 10.55 12.41
C LEU A 330 5.81 9.25 13.00
N THR A 331 5.13 8.42 12.20
CA THR A 331 4.62 7.13 12.67
C THR A 331 5.75 6.19 13.10
N ARG A 332 6.89 6.19 12.40
CA ARG A 332 8.08 5.43 12.80
C ARG A 332 8.72 5.99 14.07
N LYS A 333 8.82 7.32 14.21
CA LYS A 333 9.27 7.98 15.44
C LYS A 333 8.40 7.59 16.64
N GLY A 334 7.07 7.66 16.50
CA GLY A 334 6.15 7.23 17.55
C GLY A 334 6.33 5.76 17.91
N THR A 335 6.55 4.89 16.92
CA THR A 335 6.81 3.46 17.16
C THR A 335 8.13 3.23 17.91
N ALA A 336 9.19 3.95 17.54
CA ALA A 336 10.47 3.89 18.25
C ALA A 336 10.33 4.36 19.70
N LEU A 337 9.60 5.46 19.93
CA LEU A 337 9.29 5.96 21.26
C LEU A 337 8.52 4.93 22.09
N VAL A 338 7.43 4.34 21.57
CA VAL A 338 6.70 3.27 22.29
C VAL A 338 7.62 2.12 22.70
N LYS A 339 8.57 1.74 21.84
CA LYS A 339 9.53 0.68 22.15
C LYS A 339 10.55 1.08 23.22
N MET A 340 11.00 2.34 23.24
CA MET A 340 11.85 2.88 24.31
C MET A 340 11.09 3.03 25.64
N VAL A 341 9.82 3.39 25.58
CA VAL A 341 8.96 3.63 26.74
C VAL A 341 8.68 2.36 27.54
N LYS A 342 8.73 1.19 26.91
CA LYS A 342 8.76 -0.08 27.66
C LYS A 342 9.90 -0.15 28.68
N CYS A 343 10.94 0.69 28.55
CA CYS A 343 12.02 0.84 29.50
C CYS A 343 11.88 2.09 30.40
N SER A 344 11.27 3.18 29.94
CA SER A 344 11.21 4.48 30.65
C SER A 344 9.84 4.91 31.20
N LYS A 345 8.77 4.14 30.95
CA LYS A 345 7.38 4.31 31.43
C LYS A 345 6.58 5.55 30.96
N ASP A 346 7.17 6.50 30.26
CA ASP A 346 6.49 7.72 29.78
C ASP A 346 5.93 7.59 28.34
N TYR A 347 4.64 7.34 28.16
CA TYR A 347 4.02 7.13 26.83
C TYR A 347 3.64 8.43 26.10
N GLU A 348 3.69 9.56 26.79
CA GLU A 348 3.18 10.85 26.34
C GLU A 348 3.89 11.36 25.07
N PRO A 349 5.23 11.32 24.96
CA PRO A 349 5.93 11.74 23.75
C PRO A 349 5.55 10.90 22.53
N ALA A 350 5.24 9.61 22.73
CA ALA A 350 4.84 8.72 21.65
C ALA A 350 3.42 9.04 21.15
N ILE A 351 2.48 9.25 22.08
CA ILE A 351 1.08 9.63 21.79
C ILE A 351 1.04 10.96 21.03
N GLU A 352 1.76 11.98 21.51
CA GLU A 352 1.82 13.29 20.85
C GLU A 352 2.38 13.17 19.43
N THR A 353 3.41 12.33 19.24
CA THR A 353 4.01 12.08 17.92
C THR A 353 3.03 11.39 16.97
N PHE A 354 2.25 10.41 17.45
CA PHE A 354 1.22 9.77 16.62
C PHE A 354 0.07 10.71 16.27
N GLN A 355 -0.36 11.58 17.19
CA GLN A 355 -1.35 12.62 16.91
C GLN A 355 -0.84 13.59 15.84
N LYS A 356 0.43 14.05 15.95
CA LYS A 356 1.08 14.86 14.90
C LYS A 356 1.10 14.15 13.55
N ALA A 357 1.41 12.85 13.52
CA ALA A 357 1.39 12.05 12.30
C ALA A 357 -0.01 12.01 11.64
N LEU A 358 -1.07 11.85 12.44
CA LEU A 358 -2.45 11.81 11.96
C LEU A 358 -2.95 13.17 11.46
N THR A 359 -2.43 14.27 12.01
CA THR A 359 -2.70 15.62 11.52
C THR A 359 -2.08 15.86 10.13
N GLU A 360 -0.87 15.32 9.88
CA GLU A 360 -0.21 15.41 8.57
C GLU A 360 -0.91 14.52 7.53
N HIS A 361 -1.21 13.25 7.86
CA HIS A 361 -1.99 12.36 7.01
C HIS A 361 -2.69 11.26 7.82
N ARG A 362 -4.01 11.19 7.71
CA ARG A 362 -4.81 10.19 8.43
C ARG A 362 -4.59 8.79 7.85
N ASN A 363 -4.05 7.88 8.68
CA ASN A 363 -3.76 6.49 8.32
C ASN A 363 -4.36 5.54 9.37
N PRO A 364 -5.14 4.51 8.97
CA PRO A 364 -5.68 3.51 9.89
C PRO A 364 -4.61 2.79 10.74
N ASP A 365 -3.42 2.54 10.18
CA ASP A 365 -2.33 1.87 10.90
C ASP A 365 -1.76 2.75 12.03
N THR A 366 -1.55 4.04 11.76
CA THR A 366 -1.11 5.03 12.76
C THR A 366 -2.17 5.19 13.86
N LEU A 367 -3.46 5.19 13.50
CA LEU A 367 -4.56 5.27 14.47
C LEU A 367 -4.59 4.06 15.40
N LYS A 368 -4.38 2.86 14.86
CA LYS A 368 -4.30 1.64 15.68
C LYS A 368 -3.14 1.74 16.69
N LYS A 369 -1.96 2.17 16.24
CA LYS A 369 -0.78 2.35 17.11
C LYS A 369 -1.00 3.41 18.19
N LEU A 370 -1.70 4.51 17.88
CA LEU A 370 -2.09 5.52 18.85
C LEU A 370 -2.98 4.91 19.95
N ASN A 371 -4.05 4.22 19.55
CA ASN A 371 -4.97 3.59 20.51
C ASN A 371 -4.26 2.55 21.38
N ASP A 372 -3.36 1.75 20.79
CA ASP A 372 -2.56 0.77 21.53
C ASP A 372 -1.63 1.46 22.55
N ALA A 373 -1.03 2.60 22.21
CA ALA A 373 -0.19 3.38 23.11
C ALA A 373 -0.99 4.04 24.25
N GLU A 374 -2.16 4.63 23.96
CA GLU A 374 -3.05 5.21 24.97
C GLU A 374 -3.58 4.14 25.94
N LYS A 375 -3.92 2.95 25.43
CA LYS A 375 -4.32 1.81 26.26
C LYS A 375 -3.19 1.36 27.17
N ALA A 376 -1.98 1.21 26.64
CA ALA A 376 -0.81 0.82 27.42
C ALA A 376 -0.47 1.84 28.52
N LYS A 377 -0.60 3.14 28.22
CA LYS A 377 -0.47 4.21 29.21
C LYS A 377 -1.49 4.05 30.34
N LYS A 378 -2.78 3.89 30.00
CA LYS A 378 -3.85 3.73 30.99
C LYS A 378 -3.65 2.50 31.88
N GLU A 379 -3.20 1.38 31.30
CA GLU A 379 -2.88 0.17 32.06
C GLU A 379 -1.71 0.40 33.02
N LEU A 380 -0.70 1.18 32.60
CA LEU A 380 0.43 1.55 33.45
C LEU A 380 -0.01 2.47 34.60
N GLU A 381 -0.80 3.50 34.32
CA GLU A 381 -1.37 4.39 35.34
C GLU A 381 -2.25 3.62 36.35
N GLN A 382 -3.04 2.64 35.87
CA GLN A 382 -3.84 1.77 36.74
C GLN A 382 -2.98 0.88 37.64
N GLN A 383 -1.87 0.35 37.13
CA GLN A 383 -0.92 -0.43 37.92
C GLN A 383 -0.20 0.44 38.96
N GLU A 384 0.13 1.68 38.63
CA GLU A 384 0.75 2.63 39.56
C GLU A 384 -0.24 3.13 40.63
N TYR A 385 -1.52 3.22 40.29
CA TYR A 385 -2.59 3.52 41.26
C TYR A 385 -2.84 2.37 42.24
N PHE A 386 -2.59 1.12 41.83
CA PHE A 386 -2.71 -0.06 42.67
C PHE A 386 -1.46 -0.21 43.56
N ASP A 387 -1.33 0.60 44.61
CA ASP A 387 -0.27 0.44 45.61
C ASP A 387 -0.61 -0.72 46.58
N PRO A 388 0.10 -1.88 46.52
CA PRO A 388 -0.21 -3.02 47.38
C PRO A 388 -0.02 -2.70 48.86
N LYS A 389 0.82 -1.71 49.20
CA LYS A 389 1.06 -1.32 50.59
C LYS A 389 -0.12 -0.57 51.19
N ILE A 390 -0.75 0.31 50.40
CA ILE A 390 -1.96 1.02 50.84
C ILE A 390 -3.12 0.03 50.98
N ALA A 391 -3.24 -0.91 50.04
CA ALA A 391 -4.26 -1.96 50.11
C ALA A 391 -4.06 -2.89 51.32
N ASP A 392 -2.82 -3.23 51.67
CA ASP A 392 -2.50 -4.03 52.86
C ASP A 392 -2.67 -3.23 54.17
N GLU A 393 -2.31 -1.95 54.21
CA GLU A 393 -2.55 -1.07 55.37
C GLU A 393 -4.04 -0.91 55.66
N ASP A 394 -4.87 -0.70 54.63
CA ASP A 394 -6.32 -0.58 54.81
C ASP A 394 -6.96 -1.92 55.20
N ARG A 395 -6.42 -3.05 54.71
CA ARG A 395 -6.81 -4.39 55.15
C ARG A 395 -6.45 -4.65 56.61
N GLU A 396 -5.27 -4.22 57.06
CA GLU A 396 -4.86 -4.34 58.47
C GLU A 396 -5.71 -3.45 59.38
N LYS A 397 -5.96 -2.19 59.02
CA LYS A 397 -6.89 -1.30 59.76
C LYS A 397 -8.30 -1.89 59.86
N GLY A 398 -8.79 -2.50 58.78
CA GLY A 398 -10.08 -3.20 58.77
C GLY A 398 -10.09 -4.39 59.75
N ASN A 399 -9.02 -5.20 59.74
CA ASN A 399 -8.87 -6.33 60.66
C ASN A 399 -8.73 -5.90 62.13
N GLU A 400 -8.03 -4.80 62.41
CA GLU A 400 -7.95 -4.24 63.76
C GLU A 400 -9.31 -3.73 64.25
N SER A 401 -10.06 -3.03 63.39
CA SER A 401 -11.40 -2.56 63.71
C SER A 401 -12.39 -3.70 63.96
N PHE A 402 -12.27 -4.81 63.21
CA PHE A 402 -13.10 -6.00 63.40
C PHE A 402 -12.77 -6.74 64.71
N LYS A 403 -11.51 -6.74 65.16
CA LYS A 403 -11.11 -7.34 66.44
C LYS A 403 -11.49 -6.50 67.66
N GLN A 404 -11.81 -5.22 67.46
CA GLN A 404 -12.23 -4.29 68.51
C GLN A 404 -13.76 -4.19 68.67
N GLN A 405 -14.53 -4.85 67.80
CA GLN A 405 -15.95 -5.16 67.99
C GLN A 405 -16.12 -6.48 68.74
#